data_AF-A0A2M8QJ79-F1
#
_entry.id   AF-A0A2M8QJ79-F1
#
_cell.length_a   1.000
_cell.length_b   1.000
_cell.length_c   1.000
_cell.angle_alpha   90.00
_cell.angle_beta   90.00
_cell.angle_gamma   90.00
#
_symmetry.space_group_name_H-M   'P 1'
#
loop_
_entity.id
_entity.type
_entity.pdbx_description
1 polymer ?
#
loop_
_entity_poly.entity_id
_entity_poly.type
_entity_poly.pdbx_seq_one_letter_code
_entity_poly.pdbx_strand_id
1 'polypeptide(L)'
;MPAPLRGSSLTDWGVIPTQAGYNMARRNLLTREERERLFLPRTDHFSIIRNYTLTVEDLDIIGKRRGPVNRLGIAAHLALLRHPGFGLRTNSDIPDAILNYLSAQLGVAPGTYGAYGQRPQTRTDHSSIAADYLGLRPFTRADVAHAIELAARAAMRSDRGETIARSLMDNLKAERFILPLPDTLERAGLAGRARARKRAASEIVAELGGSTLELLDALLINDPALGMTPLAWLRDMPGSPSTKNMNALLKRLRFIRDLGIEPAISLETVMDLRIDKIETVRHEHLPQAVPVRCVR
;
A
#
# COMPACT_ATOMS: atom_id res chain seq x y z
N MET A 1 38.22 -44.43 36.83
CA MET A 1 38.76 -44.73 35.48
C MET A 1 37.66 -45.40 34.67
N PRO A 2 37.32 -44.96 33.44
CA PRO A 2 36.90 -43.64 32.98
C PRO A 2 35.40 -43.58 32.60
N ALA A 3 34.97 -42.40 32.14
CA ALA A 3 33.59 -41.89 31.98
C ALA A 3 32.76 -42.49 30.82
N PRO A 4 31.41 -42.36 30.87
CA PRO A 4 30.51 -42.79 29.80
C PRO A 4 30.41 -41.75 28.67
N LEU A 5 30.33 -42.27 27.45
CA LEU A 5 30.12 -41.56 26.20
C LEU A 5 28.79 -40.78 26.22
N ARG A 6 28.86 -39.45 26.08
CA ARG A 6 27.74 -38.62 25.64
C ARG A 6 27.63 -38.75 24.12
N GLY A 7 26.44 -39.02 23.61
CA GLY A 7 26.17 -39.02 22.18
C GLY A 7 24.70 -38.73 21.88
N SER A 8 24.48 -37.87 20.88
CA SER A 8 23.23 -37.50 20.21
C SER A 8 22.36 -36.39 20.85
N SER A 9 22.80 -35.13 20.66
CA SER A 9 21.86 -34.03 20.39
C SER A 9 21.81 -33.79 18.88
N LEU A 10 20.61 -33.86 18.29
CA LEU A 10 20.33 -33.43 16.92
C LEU A 10 20.63 -31.94 16.76
N THR A 11 21.81 -31.62 16.25
CA THR A 11 22.11 -30.33 15.60
C THR A 11 23.10 -30.60 14.49
N ASP A 12 22.58 -30.94 13.30
CA ASP A 12 23.37 -30.88 12.07
C ASP A 12 22.43 -30.63 10.88
N TRP A 13 22.17 -29.35 10.61
CA TRP A 13 21.75 -28.91 9.29
C TRP A 13 22.83 -27.96 8.80
N GLY A 14 23.62 -28.50 7.86
CA GLY A 14 24.77 -27.87 7.25
C GLY A 14 24.48 -26.47 6.69
N VAL A 15 25.52 -25.67 6.81
CA VAL A 15 25.68 -24.31 6.29
C VAL A 15 25.48 -24.32 4.77
N ILE A 16 24.46 -23.62 4.28
CA ILE A 16 24.34 -23.25 2.87
C ILE A 16 25.14 -21.96 2.66
N PRO A 17 26.10 -21.91 1.71
CA PRO A 17 26.89 -20.71 1.51
C PRO A 17 26.04 -19.59 0.89
N THR A 18 25.89 -18.49 1.63
CA THR A 18 25.32 -17.23 1.14
C THR A 18 26.22 -16.65 0.05
N GLN A 19 25.81 -16.78 -1.21
CA GLN A 19 26.35 -15.97 -2.28
C GLN A 19 25.97 -14.50 -2.07
N ALA A 20 26.96 -13.65 -2.29
CA ALA A 20 26.96 -12.23 -2.05
C ALA A 20 25.85 -11.47 -2.80
N GLY A 21 25.21 -10.54 -2.08
CA GLY A 21 25.08 -9.18 -2.60
C GLY A 21 24.04 -8.89 -3.68
N TYR A 22 22.84 -9.46 -3.62
CA TYR A 22 21.66 -8.71 -4.09
C TYR A 22 20.96 -8.11 -2.87
N ASN A 23 21.40 -6.91 -2.50
CA ASN A 23 20.64 -6.02 -1.64
C ASN A 23 19.36 -5.62 -2.40
N MET A 24 18.36 -6.49 -2.38
CA MET A 24 17.00 -6.17 -2.80
C MET A 24 16.53 -5.07 -1.85
N ALA A 25 16.79 -3.81 -2.22
CA ALA A 25 16.22 -2.65 -1.56
C ALA A 25 14.75 -2.96 -1.34
N ARG A 26 14.32 -3.08 -0.07
CA ARG A 26 12.92 -3.34 0.26
C ARG A 26 12.11 -2.30 -0.50
N ARG A 27 11.47 -2.72 -1.60
CA ARG A 27 10.67 -1.80 -2.42
C ARG A 27 9.47 -1.45 -1.56
N ASN A 28 9.54 -0.28 -0.92
CA ASN A 28 8.44 0.26 -0.16
C ASN A 28 7.21 0.35 -1.07
N LEU A 29 6.04 0.00 -0.53
CA LEU A 29 4.80 0.16 -1.28
C LEU A 29 4.53 1.64 -1.53
N LEU A 30 4.82 2.46 -0.52
CA LEU A 30 4.49 3.88 -0.45
C LEU A 30 5.75 4.73 -0.35
N THR A 31 5.69 5.91 -0.97
CA THR A 31 6.62 7.01 -0.67
C THR A 31 6.34 7.59 0.72
N ARG A 32 7.25 8.41 1.24
CA ARG A 32 7.04 9.10 2.52
C ARG A 32 5.79 9.98 2.48
N GLU A 33 5.60 10.75 1.41
CA GLU A 33 4.46 11.65 1.26
C GLU A 33 3.13 10.89 1.19
N GLU A 34 3.11 9.76 0.47
CA GLU A 34 1.93 8.88 0.41
C GLU A 34 1.58 8.30 1.79
N ARG A 35 2.58 7.89 2.57
CA ARG A 35 2.37 7.45 3.96
C ARG A 35 1.77 8.55 4.82
N GLU A 36 2.32 9.77 4.72
CA GLU A 36 1.81 10.91 5.48
C GLU A 36 0.35 11.22 5.10
N ARG A 37 0.01 11.18 3.80
CA ARG A 37 -1.36 11.39 3.32
C ARG A 37 -2.36 10.33 3.77
N LEU A 38 -1.95 9.07 3.82
CA LEU A 38 -2.83 7.95 4.16
C LEU A 38 -2.93 7.72 5.66
N PHE A 39 -1.81 7.82 6.37
CA PHE A 39 -1.69 7.26 7.71
C PHE A 39 -1.73 8.29 8.84
N LEU A 40 -1.47 9.57 8.55
CA LEU A 40 -1.50 10.60 9.57
C LEU A 40 -2.88 11.25 9.66
N PRO A 41 -3.30 11.66 10.88
CA PRO A 41 -4.45 12.52 11.06
C PRO A 41 -4.32 13.81 10.25
N ARG A 42 -5.37 14.18 9.53
CA ARG A 42 -5.41 15.43 8.76
C ARG A 42 -5.63 16.61 9.70
N THR A 43 -4.78 17.64 9.59
CA THR A 43 -4.78 18.81 10.48
C THR A 43 -5.24 20.10 9.79
N ASP A 44 -5.59 20.05 8.51
CA ASP A 44 -6.21 21.18 7.83
C ASP A 44 -7.64 21.42 8.37
N HIS A 45 -8.07 22.67 8.35
CA HIS A 45 -9.31 23.12 8.99
C HIS A 45 -10.55 22.32 8.50
N PHE A 46 -10.67 22.11 7.19
CA PHE A 46 -11.79 21.38 6.61
C PHE A 46 -11.80 19.91 7.05
N SER A 47 -10.65 19.24 7.00
CA SER A 47 -10.53 17.86 7.47
C SER A 47 -10.81 17.72 8.95
N ILE A 48 -10.41 18.70 9.78
CA ILE A 48 -10.69 18.65 11.22
C ILE A 48 -12.20 18.69 11.47
N ILE A 49 -12.90 19.66 10.89
CA ILE A 49 -14.36 19.77 11.05
C ILE A 49 -15.03 18.50 10.55
N ARG A 50 -14.68 18.04 9.34
CA ARG A 50 -15.30 16.88 8.72
C ARG A 50 -15.12 15.59 9.54
N ASN A 51 -13.94 15.37 10.11
CA ASN A 51 -13.58 14.08 10.69
C ASN A 51 -13.68 14.03 12.23
N TYR A 52 -13.63 15.18 12.90
CA TYR A 52 -13.49 15.25 14.36
C TYR A 52 -14.60 16.04 15.07
N THR A 53 -15.68 16.39 14.37
CA THR A 53 -16.90 16.89 15.01
C THR A 53 -17.57 15.75 15.77
N LEU A 54 -17.84 15.97 17.06
CA LEU A 54 -18.52 15.04 17.96
C LEU A 54 -20.03 15.17 17.80
N THR A 55 -20.73 14.04 17.66
CA THR A 55 -22.19 14.01 17.64
C THR A 55 -22.76 14.09 19.06
N VAL A 56 -24.07 14.26 19.18
CA VAL A 56 -24.76 14.27 20.48
C VAL A 56 -24.57 12.93 21.20
N GLU A 57 -24.59 11.83 20.47
CA GLU A 57 -24.37 10.48 20.99
C GLU A 57 -22.94 10.30 21.51
N ASP A 58 -21.96 10.91 20.83
CA ASP A 58 -20.58 10.93 21.32
C ASP A 58 -20.49 11.66 22.65
N LEU A 59 -21.11 12.84 22.73
CA LEU A 59 -21.11 13.66 23.94
C LEU A 59 -21.77 12.95 25.12
N ASP A 60 -22.82 12.14 24.91
CA ASP A 60 -23.42 11.31 25.95
C ASP A 60 -22.42 10.29 26.51
N ILE A 61 -21.74 9.54 25.65
CA ILE A 61 -20.77 8.52 26.08
C ILE A 61 -19.55 9.15 26.73
N ILE A 62 -19.07 10.26 26.18
CA ILE A 62 -17.98 11.05 26.76
C ILE A 62 -18.41 11.56 28.15
N GLY A 63 -19.63 12.09 28.28
CA GLY A 63 -20.18 12.66 29.51
C GLY A 63 -20.24 11.69 30.68
N LYS A 64 -20.44 10.39 30.40
CA LYS A 64 -20.41 9.29 31.38
C LYS A 64 -19.03 9.12 32.06
N ARG A 65 -17.96 9.71 31.53
CA ARG A 65 -16.62 9.65 32.14
C ARG A 65 -16.44 10.72 33.22
N ARG A 66 -15.83 10.33 34.34
CA ARG A 66 -15.50 11.24 35.44
C ARG A 66 -14.25 12.05 35.14
N GLY A 67 -14.37 13.37 35.24
CA GLY A 67 -13.25 14.32 35.13
C GLY A 67 -12.92 14.71 33.67
N PRO A 68 -12.45 15.95 33.45
CA PRO A 68 -12.19 16.49 32.11
C PRO A 68 -11.08 15.73 31.37
N VAL A 69 -10.07 15.22 32.09
CA VAL A 69 -8.97 14.40 31.55
C VAL A 69 -9.50 13.15 30.83
N ASN A 70 -10.39 12.41 31.48
CA ASN A 70 -10.94 11.18 30.91
C ASN A 70 -11.91 11.44 29.77
N ARG A 71 -12.69 12.53 29.85
CA ARG A 71 -13.60 12.98 28.78
C ARG A 71 -12.83 13.32 27.51
N LEU A 72 -11.77 14.11 27.63
CA LEU A 72 -10.92 14.46 26.50
C LEU A 72 -10.17 13.24 25.95
N GLY A 73 -9.72 12.35 26.83
CA GLY A 73 -9.09 11.09 26.48
C GLY A 73 -9.97 10.17 25.64
N ILE A 74 -11.21 9.91 26.05
CA ILE A 74 -12.13 9.07 25.27
C ILE A 74 -12.55 9.76 23.95
N ALA A 75 -12.72 11.08 23.94
CA ALA A 75 -12.99 11.82 22.71
C ALA A 75 -11.86 11.66 21.67
N ALA A 76 -10.61 11.65 22.14
CA ALA A 76 -9.45 11.37 21.29
C ALA A 76 -9.46 9.94 20.71
N HIS A 77 -9.83 8.93 21.50
CA HIS A 77 -9.98 7.57 20.98
C HIS A 77 -11.04 7.52 19.88
N LEU A 78 -12.22 8.11 20.10
CA LEU A 78 -13.29 8.19 19.10
C LEU A 78 -12.82 8.86 17.80
N ALA A 79 -12.17 10.02 17.93
CA ALA A 79 -11.64 10.79 16.81
C ALA A 79 -10.66 9.95 15.96
N LEU A 80 -9.64 9.36 16.58
CA LEU A 80 -8.59 8.63 15.85
C LEU A 80 -9.02 7.25 15.35
N LEU A 81 -10.04 6.63 15.97
CA LEU A 81 -10.69 5.43 15.46
C LEU A 81 -11.58 5.72 14.24
N ARG A 82 -12.22 6.90 14.17
CA ARG A 82 -12.96 7.32 12.97
C ARG A 82 -12.03 7.74 11.84
N HIS A 83 -11.03 8.57 12.16
CA HIS A 83 -10.06 9.03 11.17
C HIS A 83 -8.68 9.27 11.81
N PRO A 84 -7.61 8.64 11.31
CA PRO A 84 -7.53 7.86 10.08
C PRO A 84 -8.02 6.40 10.20
N GLY A 85 -8.33 5.89 11.39
CA GLY A 85 -8.81 4.51 11.59
C GLY A 85 -7.92 3.61 12.46
N PHE A 86 -6.79 4.13 12.94
CA PHE A 86 -5.82 3.35 13.75
C PHE A 86 -6.09 3.39 15.25
N GLY A 87 -6.93 4.33 15.71
CA GLY A 87 -7.06 4.65 17.12
C GLY A 87 -5.83 5.35 17.71
N LEU A 88 -5.93 5.68 19.00
CA LEU A 88 -4.85 6.30 19.75
C LEU A 88 -3.83 5.23 20.17
N ARG A 89 -2.60 5.30 19.64
CA ARG A 89 -1.54 4.33 19.94
C ARG A 89 -0.82 4.68 21.24
N THR A 90 -0.14 3.70 21.82
CA THR A 90 0.81 3.93 22.91
C THR A 90 1.95 4.81 22.39
N ASN A 91 2.26 5.90 23.08
CA ASN A 91 3.29 6.88 22.69
C ASN A 91 3.06 7.60 21.35
N SER A 92 1.81 7.64 20.85
CA SER A 92 1.45 8.56 19.78
C SER A 92 0.74 9.77 20.36
N ASP A 93 1.27 10.96 20.08
CA ASP A 93 0.61 12.21 20.40
C ASP A 93 -0.47 12.54 19.38
N ILE A 94 -1.46 13.28 19.85
CA ILE A 94 -2.51 13.84 19.02
C ILE A 94 -2.00 15.19 18.52
N PRO A 95 -2.09 15.50 17.22
CA PRO A 95 -1.77 16.84 16.74
C PRO A 95 -2.55 17.92 17.51
N ASP A 96 -1.86 18.98 17.92
CA ASP A 96 -2.44 20.06 18.74
C ASP A 96 -3.71 20.66 18.13
N ALA A 97 -3.76 20.79 16.80
CA ALA A 97 -4.95 21.30 16.10
C ALA A 97 -6.20 20.43 16.36
N ILE A 98 -6.05 19.11 16.36
CA ILE A 98 -7.14 18.17 16.64
C ILE A 98 -7.49 18.22 18.14
N LEU A 99 -6.46 18.25 19.00
CA LEU A 99 -6.67 18.29 20.44
C LEU A 99 -7.42 19.57 20.87
N ASN A 100 -7.02 20.73 20.34
CA ASN A 100 -7.67 22.01 20.60
C ASN A 100 -9.13 21.97 20.12
N TYR A 101 -9.39 21.39 18.96
CA TYR A 101 -10.74 21.27 18.41
C TYR A 101 -11.64 20.37 19.28
N LEU A 102 -11.15 19.22 19.73
CA LEU A 102 -11.88 18.34 20.65
C LEU A 102 -12.12 19.02 22.01
N SER A 103 -11.10 19.70 22.53
CA SER A 103 -11.18 20.40 23.82
C SER A 103 -12.22 21.51 23.80
N ALA A 104 -12.29 22.28 22.71
CA ALA A 104 -13.28 23.33 22.51
C ALA A 104 -14.72 22.76 22.49
N GLN A 105 -14.96 21.64 21.79
CA GLN A 105 -16.27 20.99 21.76
C GLN A 105 -16.73 20.49 23.14
N LEU A 106 -15.78 20.12 24.01
CA LEU A 106 -16.07 19.63 25.36
C LEU A 106 -16.07 20.73 26.43
N GLY A 107 -15.70 21.97 26.09
CA GLY A 107 -15.54 23.06 27.05
C GLY A 107 -14.44 22.82 28.08
N VAL A 108 -13.35 22.14 27.70
CA VAL A 108 -12.21 21.84 28.58
C VAL A 108 -10.92 22.48 28.07
N ALA A 109 -9.95 22.70 28.95
CA ALA A 109 -8.64 23.23 28.55
C ALA A 109 -7.78 22.14 27.87
N PRO A 110 -7.14 22.39 26.72
CA PRO A 110 -6.35 21.39 25.99
C PRO A 110 -5.17 20.84 26.80
N GLY A 111 -4.54 21.67 27.64
CA GLY A 111 -3.47 21.25 28.55
C GLY A 111 -3.88 20.16 29.56
N THR A 112 -5.18 19.94 29.75
CA THR A 112 -5.73 18.85 30.58
C THR A 112 -5.33 17.47 30.03
N TYR A 113 -5.09 17.36 28.72
CA TYR A 113 -4.69 16.10 28.09
C TYR A 113 -3.32 15.60 28.54
N GLY A 114 -2.40 16.47 28.99
CA GLY A 114 -1.07 16.04 29.46
C GLY A 114 -1.12 15.08 30.66
N ALA A 115 -2.19 15.14 31.46
CA ALA A 115 -2.43 14.22 32.57
C ALA A 115 -3.16 12.93 32.14
N TYR A 116 -3.55 12.80 30.87
CA TYR A 116 -4.31 11.65 30.38
C TYR A 116 -3.46 10.39 30.27
N GLY A 117 -3.99 9.27 30.75
CA GLY A 117 -3.39 7.96 30.51
C GLY A 117 -2.09 7.69 31.27
N GLN A 118 -1.83 8.43 32.37
CA GLN A 118 -0.73 8.14 33.31
C GLN A 118 -0.78 6.70 33.86
N ARG A 119 -1.98 6.12 33.93
CA ARG A 119 -2.19 4.68 34.14
C ARG A 119 -2.48 4.00 32.80
N PRO A 120 -1.66 3.04 32.35
CA PRO A 120 -1.88 2.33 31.08
C PRO A 120 -3.27 1.70 30.96
N GLN A 121 -3.80 1.15 32.07
CA GLN A 121 -5.13 0.52 32.11
C GLN A 121 -6.24 1.46 31.62
N THR A 122 -6.20 2.74 31.99
CA THR A 122 -7.22 3.72 31.58
C THR A 122 -7.25 3.91 30.06
N ARG A 123 -6.09 3.87 29.39
CA ARG A 123 -6.03 4.00 27.93
C ARG A 123 -6.59 2.76 27.25
N THR A 124 -6.26 1.57 27.77
CA THR A 124 -6.79 0.31 27.25
C THR A 124 -8.31 0.25 27.41
N ASP A 125 -8.83 0.57 28.60
CA ASP A 125 -10.27 0.56 28.87
C ASP A 125 -11.01 1.55 27.96
N HIS A 126 -10.51 2.77 27.82
CA HIS A 126 -11.13 3.76 26.92
C HIS A 126 -11.04 3.36 25.45
N SER A 127 -9.94 2.71 25.03
CA SER A 127 -9.83 2.17 23.68
C SER A 127 -10.89 1.11 23.42
N SER A 128 -11.13 0.20 24.37
CA SER A 128 -12.16 -0.83 24.26
C SER A 128 -13.56 -0.21 24.22
N ILE A 129 -13.88 0.70 25.15
CA ILE A 129 -15.18 1.40 25.18
C ILE A 129 -15.44 2.13 23.85
N ALA A 130 -14.44 2.83 23.33
CA ALA A 130 -14.57 3.56 22.07
C ALA A 130 -14.75 2.61 20.87
N ALA A 131 -14.02 1.48 20.84
CA ALA A 131 -14.17 0.47 19.81
C ALA A 131 -15.57 -0.18 19.85
N ASP A 132 -16.05 -0.55 21.03
CA ASP A 132 -17.37 -1.16 21.22
C ASP A 132 -18.49 -0.22 20.79
N TYR A 133 -18.43 1.04 21.21
CA TYR A 133 -19.41 2.06 20.78
C TYR A 133 -19.39 2.27 19.26
N LEU A 134 -18.20 2.33 18.67
CA LEU A 134 -18.07 2.45 17.22
C LEU A 134 -18.30 1.12 16.49
N GLY A 135 -18.64 0.03 17.20
CA GLY A 135 -18.81 -1.33 16.68
C GLY A 135 -17.64 -1.80 15.81
N LEU A 136 -16.41 -1.51 16.26
CA LEU A 136 -15.17 -1.87 15.60
C LEU A 136 -14.54 -3.09 16.28
N ARG A 137 -13.89 -3.94 15.48
CA ARG A 137 -13.14 -5.10 15.96
C ARG A 137 -11.63 -4.93 15.74
N PRO A 138 -10.79 -5.45 16.64
CA PRO A 138 -9.34 -5.38 16.46
C PRO A 138 -8.89 -6.23 15.27
N PHE A 139 -7.85 -5.76 14.57
CA PHE A 139 -7.16 -6.55 13.56
C PHE A 139 -6.18 -7.53 14.23
N THR A 140 -6.23 -8.80 13.86
CA THR A 140 -5.41 -9.86 14.43
C THR A 140 -4.52 -10.54 13.39
N ARG A 141 -3.65 -11.46 13.82
CA ARG A 141 -2.84 -12.27 12.88
C ARG A 141 -3.68 -13.14 11.96
N ALA A 142 -4.86 -13.58 12.39
CA ALA A 142 -5.75 -14.41 11.58
C ALA A 142 -6.29 -13.63 10.36
N ASP A 143 -6.40 -12.30 10.47
CA ASP A 143 -6.94 -11.43 9.42
C ASP A 143 -5.89 -11.07 8.34
N VAL A 144 -4.62 -11.42 8.52
CA VAL A 144 -3.53 -11.05 7.59
C VAL A 144 -3.76 -11.65 6.20
N ALA A 145 -4.19 -12.91 6.12
CA ALA A 145 -4.45 -13.57 4.83
C ALA A 145 -5.58 -12.86 4.07
N HIS A 146 -6.61 -12.42 4.79
CA HIS A 146 -7.73 -11.66 4.24
C HIS A 146 -7.28 -10.27 3.74
N ALA A 147 -6.49 -9.54 4.53
CA ALA A 147 -5.91 -8.26 4.11
C ALA A 147 -5.05 -8.38 2.84
N ILE A 148 -4.26 -9.46 2.71
CA ILE A 148 -3.48 -9.72 1.49
C ILE A 148 -4.39 -9.96 0.29
N GLU A 149 -5.51 -10.65 0.46
CA GLU A 149 -6.48 -10.89 -0.62
C GLU A 149 -7.19 -9.60 -1.04
N LEU A 150 -7.63 -8.77 -0.09
CA LEU A 150 -8.18 -7.44 -0.38
C LEU A 150 -7.18 -6.58 -1.17
N ALA A 151 -5.92 -6.58 -0.75
CA ALA A 151 -4.84 -5.90 -1.46
C ALA A 151 -4.58 -6.50 -2.84
N ALA A 152 -4.68 -7.82 -3.01
CA ALA A 152 -4.53 -8.48 -4.31
C ALA A 152 -5.65 -8.06 -5.28
N ARG A 153 -6.90 -8.01 -4.83
CA ARG A 153 -8.02 -7.51 -5.64
C ARG A 153 -7.82 -6.05 -6.05
N ALA A 154 -7.32 -5.21 -5.14
CA ALA A 154 -6.99 -3.82 -5.47
C ALA A 154 -5.82 -3.74 -6.48
N ALA A 155 -4.81 -4.59 -6.31
CA ALA A 155 -3.62 -4.61 -7.15
C ALA A 155 -3.86 -5.21 -8.55
N MET A 156 -4.93 -5.99 -8.74
CA MET A 156 -5.40 -6.37 -10.07
C MET A 156 -5.71 -5.10 -10.87
N ARG A 157 -6.51 -4.18 -10.28
CA ARG A 157 -6.96 -2.88 -10.85
C ARG A 157 -5.86 -1.85 -11.07
N SER A 158 -4.85 -1.82 -10.19
CA SER A 158 -3.79 -0.80 -10.25
C SER A 158 -2.49 -1.27 -9.62
N ASP A 159 -1.36 -1.00 -10.28
CA ASP A 159 -0.03 -1.25 -9.71
C ASP A 159 0.45 -0.14 -8.74
N ARG A 160 -0.29 0.97 -8.66
CA ARG A 160 0.09 2.14 -7.82
C ARG A 160 -0.07 1.81 -6.35
N GLY A 161 1.01 2.03 -5.58
CA GLY A 161 1.06 1.71 -4.16
C GLY A 161 0.01 2.42 -3.33
N GLU A 162 -0.16 3.73 -3.53
CA GLU A 162 -1.16 4.54 -2.82
C GLU A 162 -2.59 4.03 -3.09
N THR A 163 -2.93 3.70 -4.33
CA THR A 163 -4.25 3.16 -4.70
C THR A 163 -4.54 1.81 -4.03
N ILE A 164 -3.55 0.92 -3.98
CA ILE A 164 -3.66 -0.38 -3.29
C ILE A 164 -3.87 -0.18 -1.79
N ALA A 165 -3.04 0.66 -1.16
CA ALA A 165 -3.11 0.90 0.28
C ALA A 165 -4.42 1.59 0.69
N ARG A 166 -4.87 2.60 -0.07
CA ARG A 166 -6.15 3.27 0.14
C ARG A 166 -7.32 2.29 0.04
N SER A 167 -7.36 1.50 -1.04
CA SER A 167 -8.40 0.48 -1.23
C SER A 167 -8.40 -0.54 -0.08
N LEU A 168 -7.22 -1.00 0.36
CA LEU A 168 -7.11 -1.91 1.50
C LEU A 168 -7.68 -1.30 2.78
N MET A 169 -7.31 -0.04 3.09
CA MET A 169 -7.84 0.66 4.26
C MET A 169 -9.35 0.81 4.21
N ASP A 170 -9.89 1.19 3.05
CA ASP A 170 -11.33 1.43 2.89
C ASP A 170 -12.13 0.13 3.03
N ASN A 171 -11.63 -0.99 2.48
CA ASN A 171 -12.27 -2.30 2.66
C ASN A 171 -12.21 -2.76 4.12
N LEU A 172 -11.07 -2.63 4.79
CA LEU A 172 -10.97 -2.98 6.22
C LEU A 172 -11.91 -2.13 7.09
N LYS A 173 -12.04 -0.84 6.80
CA LYS A 173 -12.99 0.04 7.49
C LYS A 173 -14.44 -0.35 7.23
N ALA A 174 -14.78 -0.69 5.99
CA ALA A 174 -16.12 -1.16 5.63
C ALA A 174 -16.47 -2.47 6.38
N GLU A 175 -15.48 -3.34 6.60
CA GLU A 175 -15.60 -4.56 7.41
C GLU A 175 -15.45 -4.32 8.92
N ARG A 176 -15.50 -3.05 9.37
CA ARG A 176 -15.49 -2.63 10.77
C ARG A 176 -14.22 -2.98 11.54
N PHE A 177 -13.08 -3.06 10.86
CA PHE A 177 -11.80 -3.21 11.54
C PHE A 177 -11.26 -1.88 12.07
N ILE A 178 -10.66 -1.95 13.27
CA ILE A 178 -9.60 -1.03 13.65
C ILE A 178 -8.41 -1.34 12.75
N LEU A 179 -7.91 -0.34 12.02
CA LEU A 179 -6.80 -0.56 11.09
C LEU A 179 -5.54 -1.04 11.83
N PRO A 180 -4.81 -2.03 11.29
CA PRO A 180 -3.54 -2.45 11.86
C PRO A 180 -2.47 -1.38 11.69
N LEU A 181 -1.29 -1.62 12.29
CA LEU A 181 -0.15 -0.72 12.13
C LEU A 181 0.18 -0.49 10.64
N PRO A 182 0.75 0.68 10.27
CA PRO A 182 0.94 1.05 8.88
C PRO A 182 1.90 0.09 8.16
N ASP A 183 2.92 -0.41 8.86
CA ASP A 183 3.81 -1.47 8.35
C ASP A 183 3.04 -2.74 7.97
N THR A 184 2.02 -3.12 8.75
CA THR A 184 1.19 -4.29 8.43
C THR A 184 0.37 -4.05 7.17
N LEU A 185 -0.22 -2.86 6.99
CA LEU A 185 -0.93 -2.48 5.76
C LEU A 185 0.01 -2.49 4.55
N GLU A 186 1.21 -1.91 4.67
CA GLU A 186 2.18 -1.88 3.58
C GLU A 186 2.68 -3.27 3.19
N ARG A 187 2.97 -4.13 4.18
CA ARG A 187 3.36 -5.52 3.93
C ARG A 187 2.24 -6.31 3.28
N ALA A 188 1.00 -6.16 3.74
CA ALA A 188 -0.17 -6.77 3.10
C ALA A 188 -0.34 -6.27 1.66
N GLY A 189 -0.17 -4.97 1.43
CA GLY A 189 -0.20 -4.36 0.11
C GLY A 189 0.89 -4.88 -0.84
N LEU A 190 2.14 -5.04 -0.37
CA LEU A 190 3.23 -5.64 -1.14
C LEU A 190 2.95 -7.09 -1.50
N ALA A 191 2.50 -7.88 -0.53
CA ALA A 191 2.16 -9.28 -0.75
C ALA A 191 0.95 -9.43 -1.70
N GLY A 192 -0.08 -8.60 -1.54
CA GLY A 192 -1.23 -8.55 -2.44
C GLY A 192 -0.82 -8.20 -3.87
N ARG A 193 0.05 -7.19 -4.05
CA ARG A 193 0.59 -6.83 -5.37
C ARG A 193 1.39 -7.96 -6.01
N ALA A 194 2.23 -8.65 -5.24
CA ALA A 194 2.96 -9.82 -5.73
C ALA A 194 2.00 -10.95 -6.14
N ARG A 195 0.93 -11.17 -5.36
CA ARG A 195 -0.11 -12.16 -5.67
C ARG A 195 -0.87 -11.82 -6.94
N ALA A 196 -1.30 -10.57 -7.12
CA ALA A 196 -1.99 -10.11 -8.31
C ALA A 196 -1.13 -10.29 -9.57
N ARG A 197 0.16 -9.95 -9.50
CA ARG A 197 1.11 -10.18 -10.61
C ARG A 197 1.28 -11.65 -10.94
N LYS A 198 1.35 -12.51 -9.92
CA LYS A 198 1.44 -13.96 -10.14
C LYS A 198 0.18 -14.51 -10.82
N ARG A 199 -1.01 -14.05 -10.43
CA ARG A 199 -2.28 -14.42 -11.08
C ARG A 199 -2.30 -13.98 -12.54
N ALA A 200 -2.04 -12.71 -12.80
CA ALA A 200 -1.98 -12.16 -14.15
C ALA A 200 -0.98 -12.93 -15.04
N ALA A 201 0.21 -13.24 -14.52
CA ALA A 201 1.20 -14.03 -15.26
C ALA A 201 0.72 -15.46 -15.53
N SER A 202 0.02 -16.09 -14.58
CA SER A 202 -0.49 -17.45 -14.75
C SER A 202 -1.62 -17.50 -15.78
N GLU A 203 -2.50 -16.49 -15.79
CA GLU A 203 -3.58 -16.33 -16.76
C GLU A 203 -3.00 -16.15 -18.17
N ILE A 204 -2.04 -15.24 -18.35
CA ILE A 204 -1.34 -15.05 -19.62
C ILE A 204 -0.69 -16.35 -20.08
N VAL A 205 0.06 -17.03 -19.21
CA VAL A 205 0.75 -18.29 -19.58
C VAL A 205 -0.24 -19.39 -19.97
N ALA A 206 -1.42 -19.46 -19.35
CA ALA A 206 -2.43 -20.46 -19.69
C ALA A 206 -3.03 -20.27 -21.10
N GLU A 207 -2.99 -19.06 -21.65
CA GLU A 207 -3.49 -18.73 -22.99
C GLU A 207 -2.43 -18.91 -24.09
N LEU A 208 -1.16 -19.11 -23.72
CA LEU A 208 -0.06 -19.26 -24.67
C LEU A 208 0.13 -20.72 -25.11
N GLY A 209 0.30 -20.93 -26.42
CA GLY A 209 0.68 -22.23 -26.97
C GLY A 209 2.13 -22.62 -26.60
N GLY A 210 2.42 -23.93 -26.60
CA GLY A 210 3.74 -24.46 -26.22
C GLY A 210 4.92 -23.87 -27.01
N SER A 211 4.74 -23.67 -28.32
CA SER A 211 5.75 -23.04 -29.18
C SER A 211 6.05 -21.59 -28.78
N THR A 212 5.04 -20.85 -28.31
CA THR A 212 5.22 -19.46 -27.85
C THR A 212 5.94 -19.42 -26.51
N LEU A 213 5.69 -20.39 -25.62
CA LEU A 213 6.43 -20.51 -24.36
C LEU A 213 7.90 -20.83 -24.59
N GLU A 214 8.24 -21.74 -25.51
CA GLU A 214 9.62 -22.03 -25.89
C GLU A 214 10.35 -20.79 -26.45
N LEU A 215 9.65 -20.01 -27.27
CA LEU A 215 10.14 -18.72 -27.77
C LEU A 215 10.42 -17.73 -26.63
N LEU A 216 9.52 -17.62 -25.64
CA LEU A 216 9.70 -16.75 -24.48
C LEU A 216 10.87 -17.21 -23.59
N ASP A 217 11.01 -18.52 -23.38
CA ASP A 217 12.14 -19.09 -22.62
C ASP A 217 13.48 -18.84 -23.33
N ALA A 218 13.51 -18.92 -24.66
CA ALA A 218 14.70 -18.60 -25.44
C ALA A 218 15.17 -17.14 -25.25
N LEU A 219 14.27 -16.20 -24.93
CA LEU A 219 14.65 -14.81 -24.64
C LEU A 219 15.49 -14.66 -23.36
N LEU A 220 15.48 -15.67 -22.48
CA LEU A 220 16.22 -15.68 -21.22
C LEU A 220 17.62 -16.31 -21.35
N ILE A 221 17.93 -16.93 -22.48
CA ILE A 221 19.22 -17.57 -22.75
C ILE A 221 20.17 -16.51 -23.34
N ASN A 222 21.45 -16.55 -22.96
CA ASN A 222 22.45 -15.62 -23.49
C ASN A 222 22.65 -15.87 -24.99
N ASP A 223 22.54 -14.80 -25.79
CA ASP A 223 22.84 -14.84 -27.22
C ASP A 223 24.30 -14.37 -27.44
N PRO A 224 25.19 -15.25 -27.95
CA PRO A 224 26.59 -14.91 -28.22
C PRO A 224 26.79 -13.72 -29.16
N ALA A 225 25.86 -13.46 -30.09
CA ALA A 225 25.93 -12.33 -31.01
C ALA A 225 25.56 -11.01 -30.32
N LEU A 226 24.72 -11.06 -29.28
CA LEU A 226 24.33 -9.89 -28.48
C LEU A 226 25.23 -9.69 -27.25
N GLY A 227 25.92 -10.73 -26.79
CA GLY A 227 26.70 -10.74 -25.55
C GLY A 227 25.82 -10.67 -24.28
N MET A 228 24.51 -10.80 -24.43
CA MET A 228 23.50 -10.72 -23.37
C MET A 228 22.25 -11.49 -23.80
N THR A 229 21.26 -11.62 -22.91
CA THR A 229 19.99 -12.25 -23.28
C THR A 229 19.20 -11.35 -24.24
N PRO A 230 18.44 -11.91 -25.20
CA PRO A 230 17.54 -11.12 -26.05
C PRO A 230 16.57 -10.26 -25.23
N LEU A 231 16.09 -10.75 -24.09
CA LEU A 231 15.24 -9.95 -23.19
C LEU A 231 15.96 -8.73 -22.62
N ALA A 232 17.23 -8.87 -22.19
CA ALA A 232 18.02 -7.75 -21.70
C ALA A 232 18.25 -6.72 -22.80
N TRP A 233 18.57 -7.17 -24.02
CA TRP A 233 18.76 -6.32 -25.19
C TRP A 233 17.48 -5.57 -25.60
N LEU A 234 16.32 -6.22 -25.53
CA LEU A 234 15.02 -5.60 -25.79
C LEU A 234 14.68 -4.51 -24.77
N ARG A 235 15.08 -4.68 -23.51
CA ARG A 235 14.86 -3.71 -22.43
C ARG A 235 15.82 -2.52 -22.46
N ASP A 236 16.98 -2.68 -23.09
CA ASP A 236 17.98 -1.63 -23.24
C ASP A 236 17.57 -0.63 -24.35
N MET A 237 16.84 0.40 -23.94
CA MET A 237 16.29 1.41 -24.85
C MET A 237 17.32 2.52 -25.13
N PRO A 238 17.58 2.86 -26.41
CA PRO A 238 18.53 3.92 -26.74
C PRO A 238 18.04 5.30 -26.29
N GLY A 239 18.93 6.08 -25.65
CA GLY A 239 18.58 7.34 -24.99
C GLY A 239 18.51 8.61 -25.86
N SER A 240 18.77 8.54 -27.18
CA SER A 240 18.74 9.74 -28.05
C SER A 240 18.24 9.45 -29.48
N PRO A 241 17.60 10.41 -30.17
CA PRO A 241 17.05 10.22 -31.51
C PRO A 241 18.11 10.40 -32.60
N SER A 242 19.08 9.48 -32.68
CA SER A 242 20.04 9.41 -33.79
C SER A 242 19.61 8.38 -34.84
N THR A 243 20.06 8.51 -36.09
CA THR A 243 19.81 7.54 -37.16
C THR A 243 20.24 6.11 -36.77
N LYS A 244 21.36 5.99 -36.05
CA LYS A 244 21.85 4.72 -35.48
C LYS A 244 20.84 4.14 -34.49
N ASN A 245 20.31 4.95 -33.59
CA ASN A 245 19.34 4.54 -32.58
C ASN A 245 17.97 4.21 -33.19
N MET A 246 17.54 4.93 -34.22
CA MET A 246 16.34 4.60 -34.99
C MET A 246 16.44 3.22 -35.64
N ASN A 247 17.57 2.92 -36.29
CA ASN A 247 17.81 1.58 -36.85
C ASN A 247 17.84 0.49 -35.77
N ALA A 248 18.42 0.79 -34.60
CA ALA A 248 18.43 -0.13 -33.47
C ALA A 248 17.03 -0.39 -32.89
N LEU A 249 16.14 0.60 -32.90
CA LEU A 249 14.73 0.46 -32.53
C LEU A 249 13.95 -0.36 -33.57
N LEU A 250 14.17 -0.12 -34.86
CA LEU A 250 13.53 -0.90 -35.94
C LEU A 250 13.91 -2.39 -35.87
N LYS A 251 15.17 -2.71 -35.56
CA LYS A 251 15.61 -4.10 -35.34
C LYS A 251 14.87 -4.78 -34.19
N ARG A 252 14.71 -4.08 -33.05
CA ARG A 252 13.94 -4.58 -31.90
C ARG A 252 12.46 -4.77 -32.24
N LEU A 253 11.87 -3.80 -32.95
CA LEU A 253 10.47 -3.88 -33.37
C LEU A 253 10.23 -5.07 -34.30
N ARG A 254 11.12 -5.31 -35.27
CA ARG A 254 11.07 -6.51 -36.12
C ARG A 254 11.17 -7.78 -35.28
N PHE A 255 12.17 -7.87 -34.40
CA PHE A 255 12.34 -9.01 -33.51
C PHE A 255 11.08 -9.31 -32.71
N ILE A 256 10.44 -8.31 -32.08
CA ILE A 256 9.19 -8.50 -31.34
C ILE A 256 8.04 -8.97 -32.23
N ARG A 257 7.91 -8.43 -33.46
CA ARG A 257 6.87 -8.86 -34.41
C ARG A 257 7.07 -10.30 -34.87
N ASP A 258 8.33 -10.69 -35.07
CA ASP A 258 8.70 -12.04 -35.50
C ASP A 258 8.41 -13.09 -34.41
N LEU A 259 8.27 -12.68 -33.12
CA LEU A 259 7.82 -13.58 -32.04
C LEU A 259 6.37 -14.03 -32.19
N GLY A 260 5.56 -13.38 -33.04
CA GLY A 260 4.19 -13.80 -33.34
C GLY A 260 3.22 -13.72 -32.16
N ILE A 261 3.55 -12.99 -31.10
CA ILE A 261 2.66 -12.80 -29.94
C ILE A 261 1.60 -11.76 -30.31
N GLU A 262 0.35 -12.18 -30.46
CA GLU A 262 -0.75 -11.27 -30.77
C GLU A 262 -0.93 -10.22 -29.66
N PRO A 263 -0.95 -8.92 -29.98
CA PRO A 263 -1.11 -7.85 -28.98
C PRO A 263 -2.40 -7.97 -28.15
N ALA A 264 -3.44 -8.61 -28.70
CA ALA A 264 -4.75 -8.77 -28.06
C ALA A 264 -4.67 -9.60 -26.76
N ILE A 265 -3.91 -10.70 -26.77
CA ILE A 265 -3.65 -11.58 -25.61
C ILE A 265 -2.97 -10.79 -24.46
N SER A 266 -2.19 -9.76 -24.81
CA SER A 266 -1.46 -8.92 -23.85
C SER A 266 -2.22 -7.67 -23.41
N LEU A 267 -3.30 -7.28 -24.08
CA LEU A 267 -4.03 -6.05 -23.80
C LEU A 267 -5.38 -6.33 -23.16
N GLU A 268 -6.12 -7.36 -23.56
CA GLU A 268 -7.42 -7.68 -22.93
C GLU A 268 -7.22 -8.21 -21.51
N THR A 269 -6.38 -9.23 -21.34
CA THR A 269 -6.03 -9.81 -20.02
C THR A 269 -5.34 -8.79 -19.09
N VAL A 270 -4.63 -7.80 -19.66
CA VAL A 270 -3.95 -6.75 -18.88
C VAL A 270 -4.84 -5.53 -18.65
N MET A 271 -5.79 -5.19 -19.54
CA MET A 271 -6.75 -4.09 -19.40
C MET A 271 -7.95 -4.45 -18.53
N ASP A 272 -8.47 -5.68 -18.63
CA ASP A 272 -9.50 -6.19 -17.71
C ASP A 272 -8.99 -6.22 -16.28
N LEU A 273 -7.69 -6.45 -16.12
CA LEU A 273 -7.02 -6.23 -14.85
C LEU A 273 -6.77 -4.74 -14.58
N ARG A 274 -6.30 -3.89 -15.49
CA ARG A 274 -5.80 -2.51 -15.19
C ARG A 274 -6.68 -1.34 -15.67
N ILE A 275 -7.99 -1.33 -15.41
CA ILE A 275 -8.95 -0.29 -15.88
C ILE A 275 -8.57 1.19 -15.58
N ASP A 276 -7.59 1.51 -14.72
CA ASP A 276 -7.26 2.91 -14.40
C ASP A 276 -6.30 3.64 -15.37
N LYS A 277 -5.79 3.02 -16.44
CA LYS A 277 -4.68 3.63 -17.23
C LYS A 277 -5.06 4.45 -18.47
N ILE A 278 -6.31 4.42 -18.94
CA ILE A 278 -6.66 5.11 -20.20
C ILE A 278 -7.09 6.57 -20.00
N GLU A 279 -7.54 6.99 -18.81
CA GLU A 279 -8.00 8.38 -18.61
C GLU A 279 -6.87 9.39 -18.33
N THR A 280 -5.74 8.97 -17.73
CA THR A 280 -4.68 9.93 -17.34
C THR A 280 -3.85 10.45 -18.53
N VAL A 281 -3.70 9.70 -19.62
CA VAL A 281 -2.89 10.14 -20.77
C VAL A 281 -3.63 11.15 -21.67
N ARG A 282 -4.97 11.21 -21.58
CA ARG A 282 -5.78 12.10 -22.43
C ARG A 282 -5.70 13.58 -22.02
N HIS A 283 -5.26 13.88 -20.79
CA HIS A 283 -5.22 15.26 -20.27
C HIS A 283 -3.86 15.96 -20.38
N GLU A 284 -2.76 15.26 -20.70
CA GLU A 284 -1.42 15.87 -20.70
C GLU A 284 -0.90 16.32 -22.09
N HIS A 285 -1.60 16.04 -23.20
CA HIS A 285 -1.07 16.31 -24.56
C HIS A 285 -2.06 16.97 -25.55
N LEU A 286 -2.90 17.91 -25.09
CA LEU A 286 -3.55 18.87 -25.98
C LEU A 286 -2.83 20.22 -25.85
N PRO A 287 -2.05 20.68 -26.86
CA PRO A 287 -1.58 22.05 -26.86
C PRO A 287 -2.78 22.99 -26.89
N GLN A 288 -2.80 23.95 -25.96
CA GLN A 288 -3.77 25.03 -25.95
C GLN A 288 -3.75 25.73 -27.31
N ALA A 289 -4.88 25.66 -28.02
CA ALA A 289 -5.09 26.44 -29.23
C ALA A 289 -5.04 27.92 -28.88
N VAL A 290 -4.01 28.62 -29.37
CA VAL A 290 -3.95 30.08 -29.35
C VAL A 290 -4.94 30.62 -30.39
N PRO A 291 -5.89 31.49 -30.02
CA PRO A 291 -6.80 32.08 -31.00
C PRO A 291 -6.04 33.10 -31.85
N VAL A 292 -5.97 32.84 -33.16
CA VAL A 292 -5.51 33.79 -34.17
C VAL A 292 -6.52 34.94 -34.22
N ARG A 293 -6.13 36.13 -33.74
CA ARG A 293 -6.87 37.37 -34.00
C ARG A 293 -6.71 37.71 -35.48
N CYS A 294 -7.78 37.56 -36.26
CA CYS A 294 -7.94 38.28 -37.52
C CYS A 294 -8.04 39.77 -37.20
N VAL A 295 -7.01 40.52 -37.61
CA VAL A 295 -7.09 41.98 -37.76
C VAL A 295 -7.82 42.25 -39.07
N ARG A 296 -8.90 43.03 -39.00
CA ARG A 296 -9.48 43.76 -40.13
C ARG A 296 -9.20 45.23 -39.91
#